data_AF-A0A8J2NYV3-F1
#
_entry.id   AF-A0A8J2NYV3-F1
#
_cell.length_a   1.000
_cell.length_b   1.000
_cell.length_c   1.000
_cell.angle_alpha   90.00
_cell.angle_beta   90.00
_cell.angle_gamma   90.00
#
_symmetry.space_group_name_H-M   'P 1'
#
loop_
_entity.id
_entity.type
_entity.pdbx_description
1 polymer ?
#
loop_
_entity_poly.entity_id
_entity_poly.type
_entity_poly.pdbx_seq_one_letter_code
_entity_poly.pdbx_strand_id
1 'polypeptide(L)'
;MSLLKILKRRNYVNHVLSTLIVIIIFLNILYFAALPGNSHNLSRGYLVNTFSCKIADKNPIDPALATVVGPPSKLICAEPVVRISNGTISLNEKHPKYNTATCCYKEIRRLTSRNYTSWTVPDWSVRYSSCHAISKSEPRTEMNSEFAKIECEFEKNGKIETSQDFVATVLSPLEHSKSTEAKYKYWKRPNSKIFYRKPPSVLIVGIDSVSRLHMMRSLPGTRKMLKAHDFVEMKGYTKIGENTFPNMMGGMGGMKFEDYPCWKTRHAKLDNCPFIWKNFSRNNYITGLIEDSAALGTFNFMKTGFVEQPTDYYLRPITTAYHGNINLETTYRGCVSGMNQTDFMMKYMREVIAGINNEIPYFIWAWFTTVAHDDFNDLQLVDNTFKRNLQELIHSEGKDTVILFISDHGYRFGKFRESFIGYYEESLPFFFIRLPPRLKHKYPFWSGICTPLVFKKFLYVRQFEKTHEVTPVTDSYLDYQIAFEVTPSGAKYEAKGAFKGFLMSYPKGHFVQNCKHNHQKAPEIWQEESDMYDAQGLSYNASNIA
;
A
#
# COMPACT_ATOMS: atom_id res chain seq x y z
N MET A 1 -10.29 -37.83 -77.25
CA MET A 1 -9.19 -38.24 -76.34
C MET A 1 -8.30 -37.08 -75.85
N SER A 2 -8.56 -35.80 -76.21
CA SER A 2 -7.68 -34.65 -75.84
C SER A 2 -8.13 -33.84 -74.60
N LEU A 3 -9.42 -33.80 -74.27
CA LEU A 3 -9.92 -33.00 -73.14
C LEU A 3 -9.53 -33.57 -71.76
N LEU A 4 -9.53 -34.91 -71.61
CA LEU A 4 -9.18 -35.59 -70.36
C LEU A 4 -7.69 -35.42 -69.98
N LYS A 5 -6.79 -35.31 -70.97
CA LYS A 5 -5.36 -35.06 -70.74
C LYS A 5 -5.09 -33.65 -70.25
N ILE A 6 -5.87 -32.67 -70.72
CA ILE A 6 -5.77 -31.27 -70.29
C ILE A 6 -6.32 -31.10 -68.87
N LEU A 7 -7.44 -31.73 -68.53
CA LEU A 7 -8.00 -31.72 -67.18
C LEU A 7 -7.09 -32.42 -66.16
N LYS A 8 -6.47 -33.55 -66.52
CA LYS A 8 -5.46 -34.21 -65.67
C LYS A 8 -4.23 -33.33 -65.44
N ARG A 9 -3.73 -32.62 -66.46
CA ARG A 9 -2.61 -31.67 -66.29
C ARG A 9 -2.98 -30.50 -65.40
N ARG A 10 -4.20 -29.96 -65.51
CA ARG A 10 -4.68 -28.84 -64.69
C ARG A 10 -4.84 -29.24 -63.21
N ASN A 11 -5.37 -30.43 -62.94
CA ASN A 11 -5.45 -30.97 -61.58
C ASN A 11 -4.06 -31.29 -61.00
N TYR A 12 -3.13 -31.77 -61.81
CA TYR A 12 -1.75 -32.02 -61.38
C TYR A 12 -1.02 -30.71 -61.02
N VAL A 13 -1.16 -29.67 -61.84
CA VAL A 13 -0.60 -28.33 -61.55
C VAL A 13 -1.20 -27.74 -60.29
N ASN A 14 -2.52 -27.85 -60.09
CA ASN A 14 -3.18 -27.38 -58.87
C ASN A 14 -2.72 -28.15 -57.62
N HIS A 15 -2.53 -29.47 -57.72
CA HIS A 15 -2.00 -30.27 -56.62
C HIS A 15 -0.55 -29.89 -56.27
N VAL A 16 0.30 -29.68 -57.29
CA VAL A 16 1.69 -29.25 -57.09
C VAL A 16 1.73 -27.86 -56.45
N LEU A 17 0.88 -26.92 -56.89
CA LEU A 17 0.79 -25.58 -56.31
C LEU A 17 0.32 -25.63 -54.85
N SER A 18 -0.70 -26.42 -54.54
CA SER A 18 -1.22 -26.57 -53.17
C SER A 18 -0.20 -27.21 -52.24
N THR A 19 0.56 -28.19 -52.74
CA THR A 19 1.65 -28.84 -51.97
C THR A 19 2.80 -27.87 -51.72
N LEU A 20 3.18 -27.05 -52.71
CA LEU A 20 4.18 -25.98 -52.55
C LEU A 20 3.74 -24.93 -51.53
N ILE A 21 2.48 -24.53 -51.53
CA ILE A 21 1.93 -23.57 -50.55
C ILE A 21 2.01 -24.16 -49.13
N VAL A 22 1.64 -25.45 -48.95
CA VAL A 22 1.75 -26.12 -47.65
C VAL A 22 3.21 -26.22 -47.20
N ILE A 23 4.14 -26.56 -48.11
CA ILE A 23 5.58 -26.60 -47.80
C ILE A 23 6.09 -25.20 -47.44
N ILE A 24 5.70 -24.15 -48.14
CA ILE A 24 6.09 -22.76 -47.82
C ILE A 24 5.52 -22.35 -46.46
N ILE A 25 4.27 -22.70 -46.15
CA ILE A 25 3.67 -22.42 -44.83
C ILE A 25 4.43 -23.19 -43.74
N PHE A 26 4.76 -24.47 -43.98
CA PHE A 26 5.48 -25.30 -43.01
C PHE A 26 6.92 -24.83 -42.80
N LEU A 27 7.61 -24.40 -43.87
CA LEU A 27 8.93 -23.80 -43.80
C LEU A 27 8.90 -22.43 -43.11
N ASN A 28 7.84 -21.63 -43.30
CA ASN A 28 7.65 -20.39 -42.54
C ASN A 28 7.38 -20.69 -41.06
N ILE A 29 6.55 -21.67 -40.72
CA ILE A 29 6.31 -22.08 -39.33
C ILE A 29 7.60 -22.59 -38.68
N LEU A 30 8.38 -23.41 -39.39
CA LEU A 30 9.69 -23.87 -38.93
C LEU A 30 10.69 -22.73 -38.82
N TYR A 31 10.70 -21.76 -39.73
CA TYR A 31 11.53 -20.56 -39.64
C TYR A 31 11.16 -19.70 -38.43
N PHE A 32 9.86 -19.46 -38.19
CA PHE A 32 9.39 -18.73 -37.01
C PHE A 32 9.56 -19.50 -35.69
N ALA A 33 9.57 -20.84 -35.71
CA ALA A 33 9.83 -21.69 -34.55
C ALA A 33 11.33 -21.91 -34.27
N ALA A 34 12.18 -21.84 -35.31
CA ALA A 34 13.64 -21.98 -35.23
C ALA A 34 14.36 -20.63 -35.05
N LEU A 35 13.66 -19.50 -35.16
CA LEU A 35 14.13 -18.27 -34.53
C LEU A 35 14.25 -18.57 -33.03
N PRO A 36 15.46 -18.53 -32.43
CA PRO A 36 15.56 -18.62 -31.00
C PRO A 36 14.64 -17.54 -30.44
N GLY A 37 13.79 -17.91 -29.49
CA GLY A 37 12.99 -16.98 -28.71
C GLY A 37 13.91 -16.04 -27.94
N ASN A 38 14.52 -15.11 -28.66
CA ASN A 38 15.34 -14.03 -28.15
C ASN A 38 14.37 -12.94 -27.67
N SER A 39 13.60 -13.26 -26.63
CA SER A 39 12.95 -12.25 -25.79
C SER A 39 13.93 -11.57 -24.84
N HIS A 40 15.24 -11.76 -25.03
CA HIS A 40 16.30 -11.04 -24.33
C HIS A 40 17.02 -10.06 -25.26
N ASN A 41 16.27 -9.08 -25.77
CA ASN A 41 16.83 -7.80 -26.13
C ASN A 41 15.92 -6.71 -25.53
N LEU A 42 15.92 -6.61 -24.18
CA LEU A 42 15.72 -5.31 -23.55
C LEU A 42 16.79 -4.39 -24.16
N SER A 43 16.36 -3.49 -25.03
CA SER A 43 17.22 -2.52 -25.72
C SER A 43 18.30 -1.98 -24.79
N ARG A 44 19.57 -2.18 -25.16
CA ARG A 44 20.74 -1.70 -24.41
C ARG A 44 20.47 -0.29 -23.86
N GLY A 45 20.39 -0.14 -22.54
CA GLY A 45 20.28 1.15 -21.83
C GLY A 45 18.88 1.63 -21.42
N TYR A 46 17.79 0.90 -21.70
CA TYR A 46 16.43 1.31 -21.30
C TYR A 46 15.71 0.28 -20.43
N LEU A 47 15.12 0.76 -19.33
CA LEU A 47 14.25 0.03 -18.42
C LEU A 47 12.87 -0.20 -19.05
N VAL A 48 12.33 0.83 -19.69
CA VAL A 48 11.13 0.79 -20.53
C VAL A 48 11.49 1.41 -21.87
N ASN A 49 11.25 0.68 -22.95
CA ASN A 49 11.48 1.18 -24.31
C ASN A 49 10.27 0.87 -25.18
N THR A 50 9.34 1.82 -25.16
CA THR A 50 8.17 1.82 -26.04
C THR A 50 8.21 3.06 -26.92
N PHE A 51 7.39 3.08 -27.97
CA PHE A 51 7.28 4.25 -28.85
C PHE A 51 6.86 5.50 -28.07
N SER A 52 5.94 5.36 -27.10
CA SER A 52 5.37 6.47 -26.33
C SER A 52 6.12 6.78 -25.04
N CYS A 53 6.94 5.86 -24.54
CA CYS A 53 7.63 6.00 -23.26
C CYS A 53 9.00 5.33 -23.28
N LYS A 54 10.02 6.11 -22.92
CA LYS A 54 11.41 5.67 -22.79
C LYS A 54 11.92 6.03 -21.41
N ILE A 55 12.23 5.03 -20.61
CA ILE A 55 12.81 5.17 -19.26
C ILE A 55 14.18 4.52 -19.31
N ALA A 56 15.24 5.26 -19.01
CA ALA A 56 16.61 4.75 -19.02
C ALA A 56 16.82 3.71 -17.90
N ASP A 57 17.58 2.65 -18.18
CA ASP A 57 18.05 1.72 -17.14
C ASP A 57 19.33 2.29 -16.55
N LYS A 58 19.24 2.84 -15.34
CA LYS A 58 20.36 3.49 -14.65
C LYS A 58 21.05 2.51 -13.71
N ASN A 59 22.37 2.67 -13.56
CA ASN A 59 23.14 1.90 -12.58
C ASN A 59 22.67 2.30 -11.16
N PRO A 60 22.33 1.34 -10.29
CA PRO A 60 22.05 1.64 -8.89
C PRO A 60 23.19 2.32 -8.15
N ILE A 61 24.44 2.13 -8.60
CA ILE A 61 25.64 2.77 -8.03
C ILE A 61 26.07 3.91 -8.94
N ASP A 62 25.75 5.13 -8.52
CA ASP A 62 26.11 6.39 -9.19
C ASP A 62 27.09 7.19 -8.32
N PRO A 63 28.10 7.87 -8.91
CA PRO A 63 29.05 8.70 -8.15
C PRO A 63 28.40 9.74 -7.23
N ALA A 64 27.21 10.25 -7.54
CA ALA A 64 26.49 11.21 -6.69
C ALA A 64 26.16 10.65 -5.29
N LEU A 65 26.08 9.32 -5.15
CA LEU A 65 25.84 8.65 -3.87
C LEU A 65 26.98 8.81 -2.87
N ALA A 66 28.21 9.13 -3.33
CA ALA A 66 29.39 9.26 -2.46
C ALA A 66 29.20 10.30 -1.33
N THR A 67 28.24 11.21 -1.50
CA THR A 67 27.94 12.28 -0.53
C THR A 67 26.86 11.92 0.50
N VAL A 68 26.15 10.79 0.35
CA VAL A 68 24.98 10.46 1.18
C VAL A 68 25.01 9.02 1.70
N VAL A 69 25.64 8.07 1.00
CA VAL A 69 25.71 6.67 1.44
C VAL A 69 26.72 6.52 2.56
N GLY A 70 26.26 5.96 3.69
CA GLY A 70 27.05 5.68 4.87
C GLY A 70 26.44 4.59 5.75
N PRO A 71 27.08 4.27 6.89
CA PRO A 71 26.51 3.36 7.86
C PRO A 71 25.29 3.99 8.55
N PRO A 72 24.16 3.27 8.68
CA PRO A 72 22.99 3.80 9.38
C PRO A 72 23.20 3.86 10.89
N SER A 73 22.44 4.73 11.56
CA SER A 73 22.44 4.82 13.02
C SER A 73 21.43 3.85 13.63
N LYS A 74 21.92 2.81 14.32
CA LYS A 74 21.05 1.78 14.89
C LYS A 74 20.46 2.23 16.23
N LEU A 75 19.14 2.28 16.31
CA LEU A 75 18.41 2.39 17.58
C LEU A 75 18.50 1.07 18.36
N ILE A 76 18.95 1.14 19.61
CA ILE A 76 19.00 -0.01 20.53
C ILE A 76 17.87 0.12 21.54
N CYS A 77 16.96 -0.85 21.55
CA CYS A 77 15.85 -0.89 22.49
C CYS A 77 16.17 -1.77 23.69
N ALA A 78 15.87 -1.25 24.89
CA ALA A 78 15.99 -1.99 26.14
C ALA A 78 14.91 -3.09 26.22
N GLU A 79 15.16 -4.10 27.05
CA GLU A 79 14.15 -5.11 27.39
C GLU A 79 12.90 -4.41 27.97
N PRO A 80 11.69 -4.72 27.51
CA PRO A 80 10.48 -4.05 27.99
C PRO A 80 10.18 -4.42 29.44
N VAL A 81 9.61 -3.49 30.20
CA VAL A 81 9.27 -3.69 31.62
C VAL A 81 8.09 -4.64 31.80
N VAL A 82 7.24 -4.75 30.78
CA VAL A 82 6.06 -5.61 30.77
C VAL A 82 6.13 -6.62 29.62
N ARG A 83 5.35 -7.68 29.74
CA ARG A 83 5.07 -8.61 28.65
C ARG A 83 3.57 -8.75 28.45
N ILE A 84 3.21 -9.00 27.21
CA ILE A 84 1.83 -9.31 26.81
C ILE A 84 1.79 -10.71 26.25
N SER A 85 0.81 -11.49 26.71
CA SER A 85 0.51 -12.81 26.16
C SER A 85 -0.98 -13.08 26.29
N ASN A 86 -1.62 -13.47 25.18
CA ASN A 86 -3.04 -13.86 25.14
C ASN A 86 -3.99 -12.87 25.84
N GLY A 87 -3.83 -11.56 25.58
CA GLY A 87 -4.68 -10.51 26.18
C GLY A 87 -4.36 -10.20 27.65
N THR A 88 -3.38 -10.86 28.26
CA THR A 88 -2.92 -10.57 29.62
C THR A 88 -1.64 -9.76 29.61
N ILE A 89 -1.51 -8.84 30.56
CA ILE A 89 -0.31 -8.05 30.82
C ILE A 89 0.31 -8.46 32.16
N SER A 90 1.62 -8.65 32.18
CA SER A 90 2.39 -8.96 33.38
C SER A 90 3.73 -8.23 33.38
N LEU A 91 4.34 -8.06 34.55
CA LEU A 91 5.71 -7.58 34.63
C LEU A 91 6.68 -8.58 33.98
N ASN A 92 7.73 -8.06 33.36
CA ASN A 92 8.77 -8.86 32.74
C ASN A 92 9.83 -9.26 33.76
N GLU A 93 9.82 -10.53 34.17
CA GLU A 93 10.80 -11.10 35.11
C GLU A 93 12.27 -10.97 34.65
N LYS A 94 12.52 -10.84 33.35
CA LYS A 94 13.87 -10.63 32.81
C LYS A 94 14.33 -9.18 32.86
N HIS A 95 13.44 -8.24 33.20
CA HIS A 95 13.80 -6.83 33.27
C HIS A 95 14.71 -6.58 34.49
N PRO A 96 15.85 -5.86 34.34
CA PRO A 96 16.83 -5.68 35.43
C PRO A 96 16.26 -5.06 36.72
N LYS A 97 15.16 -4.29 36.59
CA LYS A 97 14.50 -3.62 37.72
C LYS A 97 13.18 -4.30 38.14
N TYR A 98 12.95 -5.57 37.75
CA TYR A 98 11.70 -6.29 38.02
C TYR A 98 11.27 -6.26 39.49
N ASN A 99 12.19 -6.57 40.42
CA ASN A 99 11.86 -6.67 41.85
C ASN A 99 11.37 -5.34 42.44
N THR A 100 11.92 -4.22 41.99
CA THR A 100 11.62 -2.88 42.50
C THR A 100 10.58 -2.14 41.66
N ALA A 101 10.08 -2.74 40.58
CA ALA A 101 9.10 -2.14 39.68
C ALA A 101 7.69 -2.17 40.29
N THR A 102 7.00 -1.05 40.28
CA THR A 102 5.56 -0.94 40.48
C THR A 102 4.98 -0.30 39.24
N CYS A 103 4.14 -1.03 38.50
CA CYS A 103 3.61 -0.54 37.23
C CYS A 103 2.09 -0.57 37.19
N CYS A 104 1.53 0.33 36.39
CA CYS A 104 0.14 0.31 36.01
C CYS A 104 0.02 0.60 34.50
N TYR A 105 -1.13 0.26 33.93
CA TYR A 105 -1.44 0.60 32.55
C TYR A 105 -2.64 1.53 32.46
N LYS A 106 -2.66 2.38 31.44
CA LYS A 106 -3.81 3.20 31.05
C LYS A 106 -4.21 2.79 29.65
N GLU A 107 -5.47 2.43 29.46
CA GLU A 107 -6.03 2.16 28.14
C GLU A 107 -5.94 3.42 27.27
N ILE A 108 -5.55 3.25 26.01
CA ILE A 108 -5.48 4.33 25.03
C ILE A 108 -6.72 4.25 24.15
N ARG A 109 -7.54 5.29 24.17
CA ARG A 109 -8.77 5.38 23.37
C ARG A 109 -8.72 6.56 22.43
N ARG A 110 -9.09 6.34 21.16
CA ARG A 110 -9.30 7.41 20.19
C ARG A 110 -10.42 8.32 20.65
N LEU A 111 -10.27 9.63 20.46
CA LEU A 111 -11.40 10.54 20.65
C LEU A 111 -12.52 10.23 19.66
N THR A 112 -13.76 10.37 20.11
CA THR A 112 -14.94 10.39 19.23
C THR A 112 -15.65 11.71 19.48
N SER A 113 -15.96 12.47 18.43
CA SER A 113 -16.69 13.74 18.57
C SER A 113 -17.75 13.85 17.49
N ARG A 114 -19.00 14.06 17.92
CA ARG A 114 -20.10 14.46 17.03
C ARG A 114 -20.00 15.93 16.61
N ASN A 115 -19.31 16.76 17.40
CA ASN A 115 -19.12 18.19 17.18
C ASN A 115 -17.64 18.45 16.92
N TYR A 116 -17.19 18.07 15.73
CA TYR A 116 -15.84 18.37 15.24
C TYR A 116 -15.62 19.89 15.18
N THR A 117 -14.51 20.35 15.76
CA THR A 117 -13.95 21.70 15.56
C THR A 117 -12.49 21.57 15.12
N SER A 118 -11.91 22.64 14.57
CA SER A 118 -10.49 22.68 14.20
C SER A 118 -9.53 22.34 15.35
N TRP A 119 -9.99 22.46 16.61
CA TRP A 119 -9.22 22.22 17.83
C TRP A 119 -9.46 20.84 18.45
N THR A 120 -10.37 20.03 17.91
CA THR A 120 -10.78 18.73 18.48
C THR A 120 -10.74 17.62 17.43
N VAL A 121 -9.63 17.54 16.70
CA VAL A 121 -9.48 16.57 15.62
C VAL A 121 -9.18 15.18 16.19
N PRO A 122 -10.05 14.17 15.99
CA PRO A 122 -9.91 12.86 16.62
C PRO A 122 -8.60 12.13 16.32
N ASP A 123 -8.06 12.28 15.12
CA ASP A 123 -6.81 11.65 14.71
C ASP A 123 -5.55 12.32 15.29
N TRP A 124 -5.69 13.42 16.03
CA TRP A 124 -4.59 14.15 16.65
C TRP A 124 -4.62 14.08 18.17
N SER A 125 -5.50 13.26 18.74
CA SER A 125 -5.72 13.24 20.19
C SER A 125 -6.24 11.90 20.69
N VAL A 126 -5.77 11.51 21.87
CA VAL A 126 -6.18 10.29 22.57
C VAL A 126 -6.60 10.60 24.00
N ARG A 127 -7.43 9.72 24.57
CA ARG A 127 -7.75 9.72 26.00
C ARG A 127 -7.16 8.50 26.67
N TYR A 128 -6.74 8.70 27.89
CA TYR A 128 -6.24 7.65 28.77
C TYR A 128 -7.32 7.29 29.80
N SER A 129 -7.45 6.01 30.16
CA SER A 129 -8.22 5.60 31.33
C SER A 129 -7.52 5.99 32.64
N SER A 130 -8.17 5.70 33.77
CA SER A 130 -7.46 5.58 35.06
C SER A 130 -6.37 4.51 34.98
N CYS A 131 -5.34 4.63 35.83
CA CYS A 131 -4.30 3.61 35.86
C CYS A 131 -4.79 2.34 36.53
N HIS A 132 -4.62 1.20 35.86
CA HIS A 132 -4.94 -0.13 36.35
C HIS A 132 -3.64 -0.83 36.76
N ALA A 133 -3.51 -1.20 38.03
CA ALA A 133 -2.31 -1.83 38.56
C ALA A 133 -2.01 -3.16 37.83
N ILE A 134 -0.73 -3.38 37.49
CA ILE A 134 -0.27 -4.63 36.88
C ILE A 134 0.19 -5.55 38.01
N SER A 135 -0.43 -6.72 38.11
CA SER A 135 -0.10 -7.69 39.15
C SER A 135 1.28 -8.32 38.90
N LYS A 136 2.05 -8.51 39.98
CA LYS A 136 3.27 -9.34 40.01
C LYS A 136 2.97 -10.83 40.16
N SER A 137 1.79 -11.18 40.69
CA SER A 137 1.38 -12.55 40.98
C SER A 137 0.19 -12.96 40.12
N GLU A 138 -0.06 -14.27 40.02
CA GLU A 138 -1.30 -14.76 39.42
C GLU A 138 -2.53 -14.36 40.28
N PRO A 139 -3.69 -14.12 39.66
CA PRO A 139 -3.93 -14.10 38.21
C PRO A 139 -3.31 -12.87 37.55
N ARG A 140 -2.76 -13.05 36.34
CA ARG A 140 -2.29 -11.93 35.50
C ARG A 140 -3.42 -10.95 35.21
N THR A 141 -3.03 -9.70 34.96
CA THR A 141 -3.99 -8.63 34.70
C THR A 141 -4.51 -8.75 33.27
N GLU A 142 -5.82 -8.86 33.09
CA GLU A 142 -6.46 -8.81 31.77
C GLU A 142 -6.43 -7.38 31.21
N MET A 143 -6.15 -7.28 29.90
CA MET A 143 -6.18 -6.00 29.20
C MET A 143 -7.36 -5.99 28.22
N ASN A 144 -8.36 -5.17 28.55
CA ASN A 144 -9.62 -5.05 27.79
C ASN A 144 -9.56 -3.97 26.69
N SER A 145 -8.36 -3.57 26.29
CA SER A 145 -8.13 -2.55 25.27
C SER A 145 -7.05 -3.02 24.31
N GLU A 146 -7.14 -2.60 23.04
CA GLU A 146 -6.14 -2.90 22.02
C GLU A 146 -4.79 -2.21 22.30
N PHE A 147 -4.82 -1.02 22.92
CA PHE A 147 -3.64 -0.19 23.13
C PHE A 147 -3.56 0.28 24.57
N ALA A 148 -2.37 0.25 25.16
CA ALA A 148 -2.15 0.76 26.50
C ALA A 148 -0.84 1.53 26.63
N LYS A 149 -0.86 2.56 27.48
CA LYS A 149 0.31 3.25 27.99
C LYS A 149 0.69 2.61 29.32
N ILE A 150 1.96 2.25 29.48
CA ILE A 150 2.52 1.69 30.70
C ILE A 150 3.25 2.80 31.44
N GLU A 151 3.01 2.88 32.74
CA GLU A 151 3.73 3.78 33.65
C GLU A 151 4.29 2.93 34.79
N CYS A 152 5.59 3.02 35.00
CA CYS A 152 6.31 2.25 36.01
C CYS A 152 7.13 3.17 36.90
N GLU A 153 7.19 2.84 38.18
CA GLU A 153 8.07 3.43 39.17
C GLU A 153 9.04 2.36 39.68
N PHE A 154 10.31 2.73 39.84
CA PHE A 154 11.36 1.87 40.36
C PHE A 154 12.00 2.52 41.57
N GLU A 155 11.92 1.85 42.71
CA GLU A 155 12.59 2.32 43.93
C GLU A 155 14.02 1.77 44.00
N LYS A 156 15.01 2.65 44.18
CA LYS A 156 16.41 2.26 44.41
C LYS A 156 17.08 3.23 45.38
N ASN A 157 17.52 2.73 46.54
CA ASN A 157 18.21 3.51 47.57
C ASN A 157 17.45 4.79 47.98
N GLY A 158 16.13 4.70 48.14
CA GLY A 158 15.25 5.83 48.49
C GLY A 158 15.02 6.85 47.36
N LYS A 159 15.51 6.59 46.14
CA LYS A 159 15.18 7.38 44.93
C LYS A 159 14.15 6.64 44.09
N ILE A 160 13.18 7.37 43.57
CA ILE A 160 12.16 6.88 42.63
C ILE A 160 12.57 7.29 41.21
N GLU A 161 12.71 6.30 40.34
CA GLU A 161 12.89 6.49 38.90
C GLU A 161 11.58 6.10 38.20
N THR A 162 11.17 6.84 37.16
CA THR A 162 9.95 6.54 36.42
C THR A 162 10.28 6.15 34.98
N SER A 163 9.47 5.26 34.40
CA SER A 163 9.52 4.98 32.96
C SER A 163 8.12 4.91 32.36
N GLN A 164 8.07 5.13 31.05
CA GLN A 164 6.87 4.98 30.25
C GLN A 164 7.17 4.07 29.06
N ASP A 165 6.19 3.25 28.69
CA ASP A 165 6.24 2.41 27.49
C ASP A 165 4.83 2.31 26.90
N PHE A 166 4.71 1.76 25.70
CA PHE A 166 3.45 1.60 24.99
C PHE A 166 3.36 0.21 24.41
N VAL A 167 2.18 -0.37 24.51
CA VAL A 167 1.95 -1.76 24.13
C VAL A 167 0.65 -1.91 23.35
N ALA A 168 0.65 -2.86 22.42
CA ALA A 168 -0.52 -3.24 21.64
C ALA A 168 -0.83 -4.72 21.83
N THR A 169 -2.11 -5.03 22.04
CA THR A 169 -2.71 -6.33 21.72
C THR A 169 -3.47 -6.22 20.41
N VAL A 170 -3.79 -7.36 19.82
CA VAL A 170 -4.71 -7.42 18.69
C VAL A 170 -5.93 -8.20 19.15
N LEU A 171 -7.09 -7.53 19.14
CA LEU A 171 -8.36 -8.19 19.40
C LEU A 171 -8.76 -9.02 18.18
N SER A 172 -9.30 -10.22 18.41
CA SER A 172 -9.85 -11.02 17.32
C SER A 172 -11.04 -10.29 16.67
N PRO A 173 -11.37 -10.55 15.40
CA PRO A 173 -12.52 -9.91 14.77
C PRO A 173 -13.85 -10.14 15.51
N LEU A 174 -13.96 -11.22 16.29
CA LEU A 174 -15.14 -11.55 17.10
C LEU A 174 -15.25 -10.66 18.35
N GLU A 175 -14.11 -10.28 18.94
CA GLU A 175 -14.02 -9.51 20.19
C GLU A 175 -13.82 -8.01 19.96
N HIS A 176 -13.72 -7.58 18.70
CA HIS A 176 -13.42 -6.20 18.33
C HIS A 176 -14.67 -5.29 18.42
N SER A 177 -15.12 -4.71 17.30
CA SER A 177 -16.32 -3.87 17.26
C SER A 177 -17.53 -4.69 16.82
N LYS A 178 -18.75 -4.25 17.15
CA LYS A 178 -19.98 -4.87 16.62
C LYS A 178 -20.00 -4.96 15.09
N SER A 179 -19.40 -3.98 14.40
CA SER A 179 -19.27 -3.99 12.94
C SER A 179 -18.30 -5.08 12.46
N THR A 180 -17.12 -5.16 13.10
CA THR A 180 -16.09 -6.19 12.82
C THR A 180 -16.65 -7.59 13.07
N GLU A 181 -17.34 -7.78 14.19
CA GLU A 181 -17.99 -9.03 14.58
C GLU A 181 -19.07 -9.44 13.56
N ALA A 182 -19.87 -8.49 13.07
CA ALA A 182 -20.88 -8.75 12.04
C ALA A 182 -20.26 -9.23 10.72
N LYS A 183 -19.13 -8.62 10.30
CA LYS A 183 -18.36 -9.08 9.13
C LYS A 183 -17.82 -10.50 9.34
N TYR A 184 -17.26 -10.79 10.52
CA TYR A 184 -16.80 -12.14 10.87
C TYR A 184 -17.94 -13.16 10.75
N LYS A 185 -19.08 -12.88 11.40
CA LYS A 185 -20.26 -13.74 11.39
C LYS A 185 -20.83 -13.93 9.98
N TYR A 186 -20.77 -12.93 9.10
CA TYR A 186 -21.25 -13.04 7.71
C TYR A 186 -20.55 -14.18 6.96
N TRP A 187 -19.21 -14.25 7.03
CA TRP A 187 -18.43 -15.27 6.31
C TRP A 187 -18.49 -16.65 6.96
N LYS A 188 -18.82 -16.72 8.25
CA LYS A 188 -18.94 -17.98 9.01
C LYS A 188 -20.28 -18.69 8.85
N ARG A 189 -21.24 -18.12 8.11
CA ARG A 189 -22.56 -18.75 7.91
C ARG A 189 -22.43 -20.08 7.13
N PRO A 190 -22.84 -21.21 7.71
CA PRO A 190 -22.58 -22.56 7.16
C PRO A 190 -23.29 -22.87 5.83
N ASN A 191 -24.24 -22.04 5.38
CA ASN A 191 -25.16 -22.39 4.30
C ASN A 191 -24.99 -21.59 3.00
N SER A 192 -23.79 -21.09 2.72
CA SER A 192 -23.58 -20.20 1.57
C SER A 192 -22.57 -20.76 0.58
N LYS A 193 -22.94 -20.73 -0.72
CA LYS A 193 -22.01 -20.84 -1.87
C LYS A 193 -20.82 -19.86 -1.78
N ILE A 194 -20.87 -18.90 -0.84
CA ILE A 194 -19.88 -17.89 -0.51
C ILE A 194 -18.63 -18.51 0.15
N PHE A 195 -18.77 -19.54 1.00
CA PHE A 195 -17.60 -20.20 1.63
C PHE A 195 -16.67 -20.82 0.58
N TYR A 196 -17.23 -21.47 -0.44
CA TYR A 196 -16.48 -22.05 -1.57
C TYR A 196 -16.03 -21.02 -2.63
N ARG A 197 -16.46 -19.77 -2.52
CA ARG A 197 -16.16 -18.67 -3.47
C ARG A 197 -15.56 -17.44 -2.80
N LYS A 198 -14.99 -17.60 -1.61
CA LYS A 198 -14.35 -16.51 -0.88
C LYS A 198 -13.34 -15.79 -1.78
N PRO A 199 -13.42 -14.46 -1.92
CA PRO A 199 -12.46 -13.70 -2.71
C PRO A 199 -11.11 -13.62 -1.97
N PRO A 200 -10.00 -13.41 -2.69
CA PRO A 200 -8.69 -13.30 -2.06
C PRO A 200 -8.62 -12.05 -1.17
N SER A 201 -7.78 -12.12 -0.16
CA SER A 201 -7.39 -10.95 0.63
C SER A 201 -6.49 -10.03 -0.19
N VAL A 202 -6.36 -8.79 0.26
CA VAL A 202 -5.45 -7.80 -0.32
C VAL A 202 -4.61 -7.22 0.81
N LEU A 203 -3.29 -7.27 0.63
CA LEU A 203 -2.33 -6.64 1.52
C LEU A 203 -1.49 -5.66 0.70
N ILE A 204 -1.43 -4.42 1.17
CA ILE A 204 -0.51 -3.41 0.66
C ILE A 204 0.47 -3.11 1.77
N VAL A 205 1.75 -3.37 1.51
CA VAL A 205 2.88 -2.99 2.37
C VAL A 205 3.66 -1.91 1.63
N GLY A 206 3.56 -0.68 2.09
CA GLY A 206 4.23 0.46 1.51
C GLY A 206 5.43 0.91 2.34
N ILE A 207 6.48 1.40 1.68
CA ILE A 207 7.55 2.16 2.34
C ILE A 207 7.59 3.52 1.68
N ASP A 208 7.51 4.57 2.48
CA ASP A 208 7.63 5.95 2.03
C ASP A 208 9.02 6.23 1.44
N SER A 209 9.11 7.02 0.38
CA SER A 209 10.35 7.65 -0.06
C SER A 209 11.44 6.70 -0.59
N VAL A 210 11.07 5.53 -1.13
CA VAL A 210 12.03 4.55 -1.66
C VAL A 210 11.94 4.38 -3.18
N SER A 211 12.98 4.86 -3.87
CA SER A 211 13.13 4.61 -5.30
C SER A 211 13.43 3.14 -5.58
N ARG A 212 13.17 2.69 -6.81
CA ARG A 212 13.58 1.36 -7.28
C ARG A 212 15.07 1.11 -7.10
N LEU A 213 15.91 2.11 -7.40
CA LEU A 213 17.36 1.99 -7.27
C LEU A 213 17.79 2.02 -5.79
N HIS A 214 17.13 2.81 -4.96
CA HIS A 214 17.37 2.82 -3.51
C HIS A 214 17.06 1.46 -2.88
N MET A 215 15.94 0.84 -3.24
CA MET A 215 15.64 -0.54 -2.82
C MET A 215 16.71 -1.53 -3.27
N MET A 216 17.26 -1.38 -4.48
CA MET A 216 18.32 -2.27 -4.97
C MET A 216 19.61 -2.15 -4.15
N ARG A 217 19.88 -0.98 -3.57
CA ARG A 217 21.03 -0.72 -2.69
C ARG A 217 20.77 -1.18 -1.26
N SER A 218 19.65 -0.75 -0.68
CA SER A 218 19.39 -0.83 0.77
C SER A 218 18.58 -2.06 1.19
N LEU A 219 17.83 -2.69 0.27
CA LEU A 219 17.02 -3.89 0.55
C LEU A 219 17.36 -5.09 -0.37
N PRO A 220 18.65 -5.46 -0.54
CA PRO A 220 19.05 -6.51 -1.50
C PRO A 220 18.49 -7.89 -1.14
N GLY A 221 18.45 -8.24 0.16
CA GLY A 221 17.93 -9.51 0.65
C GLY A 221 16.42 -9.64 0.46
N THR A 222 15.68 -8.58 0.78
CA THR A 222 14.23 -8.47 0.55
C THR A 222 13.92 -8.59 -0.93
N ARG A 223 14.62 -7.83 -1.79
CA ARG A 223 14.43 -7.88 -3.24
C ARG A 223 14.66 -9.28 -3.80
N LYS A 224 15.72 -9.96 -3.35
CA LYS A 224 16.00 -11.35 -3.75
C LYS A 224 14.88 -12.29 -3.31
N MET A 225 14.40 -12.14 -2.08
CA MET A 225 13.29 -12.93 -1.54
C MET A 225 12.02 -12.73 -2.37
N LEU A 226 11.63 -11.49 -2.67
CA LEU A 226 10.43 -11.19 -3.46
C LEU A 226 10.46 -11.91 -4.81
N LYS A 227 11.58 -11.82 -5.53
CA LYS A 227 11.75 -12.49 -6.83
C LYS A 227 11.67 -14.03 -6.72
N ALA A 228 12.16 -14.59 -5.62
CA ALA A 228 12.10 -16.03 -5.37
C ALA A 228 10.69 -16.52 -4.99
N HIS A 229 9.80 -15.63 -4.54
CA HIS A 229 8.45 -15.95 -4.08
C HIS A 229 7.37 -15.33 -4.97
N ASP A 230 7.56 -15.39 -6.28
CA ASP A 230 6.52 -15.10 -7.27
C ASP A 230 6.05 -13.64 -7.34
N PHE A 231 6.80 -12.70 -6.73
CA PHE A 231 6.55 -11.27 -6.94
C PHE A 231 7.10 -10.83 -8.28
N VAL A 232 6.30 -9.99 -8.93
CA VAL A 232 6.63 -9.33 -10.18
C VAL A 232 7.00 -7.89 -9.87
N GLU A 233 8.17 -7.49 -10.35
CA GLU A 233 8.62 -6.10 -10.35
C GLU A 233 7.93 -5.32 -11.49
N MET A 234 7.10 -4.33 -11.13
CA MET A 234 6.41 -3.43 -12.04
C MET A 234 7.37 -2.34 -12.51
N LYS A 235 8.21 -2.68 -13.49
CA LYS A 235 9.21 -1.76 -14.04
C LYS A 235 8.55 -0.57 -14.75
N GLY A 236 9.10 0.63 -14.53
CA GLY A 236 8.58 1.86 -15.13
C GLY A 236 7.33 2.42 -14.44
N TYR A 237 6.97 1.91 -13.26
CA TYR A 237 6.03 2.58 -12.38
C TYR A 237 6.58 3.96 -11.96
N THR A 238 5.74 5.00 -12.03
CA THR A 238 6.12 6.40 -11.77
C THR A 238 5.20 7.03 -10.75
N LYS A 239 5.75 7.95 -9.94
CA LYS A 239 4.94 8.85 -9.13
C LYS A 239 4.04 9.72 -10.01
N ILE A 240 2.89 10.13 -9.49
CA ILE A 240 1.94 11.06 -10.14
C ILE A 240 1.90 12.44 -9.46
N GLY A 241 2.43 12.53 -8.24
CA GLY A 241 2.52 13.78 -7.49
C GLY A 241 3.83 13.85 -6.74
N GLU A 242 4.08 14.99 -6.12
CA GLU A 242 5.38 15.24 -5.51
C GLU A 242 5.62 14.37 -4.27
N ASN A 243 4.73 14.41 -3.26
CA ASN A 243 4.89 13.70 -1.97
C ASN A 243 3.87 12.56 -1.82
N THR A 244 3.81 11.95 -0.64
CA THR A 244 2.95 10.79 -0.35
C THR A 244 1.47 11.05 -0.56
N PHE A 245 0.95 12.19 -0.07
CA PHE A 245 -0.48 12.47 -0.12
C PHE A 245 -1.08 12.42 -1.54
N PRO A 246 -0.61 13.16 -2.56
CA PRO A 246 -1.17 13.11 -3.91
C PRO A 246 -1.00 11.74 -4.58
N ASN A 247 0.13 11.06 -4.34
CA ASN A 247 0.34 9.71 -4.85
C ASN A 247 -0.64 8.70 -4.24
N MET A 248 -0.88 8.79 -2.93
CA MET A 248 -1.82 7.91 -2.23
C MET A 248 -3.28 8.27 -2.50
N MET A 249 -3.62 9.56 -2.68
CA MET A 249 -4.95 9.94 -3.17
C MET A 249 -5.21 9.34 -4.56
N GLY A 250 -4.22 9.37 -5.47
CA GLY A 250 -4.31 8.66 -6.75
C GLY A 250 -4.46 7.15 -6.61
N GLY A 251 -3.55 6.53 -5.87
CA GLY A 251 -3.49 5.07 -5.74
C GLY A 251 -4.67 4.46 -4.97
N MET A 252 -5.16 5.15 -3.93
CA MET A 252 -6.17 4.61 -3.02
C MET A 252 -7.58 5.12 -3.28
N GLY A 253 -7.75 6.28 -3.92
CA GLY A 253 -9.07 6.82 -4.27
C GLY A 253 -9.39 6.84 -5.76
N GLY A 254 -8.40 6.60 -6.63
CA GLY A 254 -8.59 6.42 -8.07
C GLY A 254 -8.72 7.71 -8.89
N MET A 255 -8.48 8.87 -8.29
CA MET A 255 -8.50 10.19 -8.95
C MET A 255 -7.28 11.02 -8.54
N LYS A 256 -6.93 12.04 -9.33
CA LYS A 256 -5.90 13.02 -8.91
C LYS A 256 -6.38 13.80 -7.69
N PHE A 257 -5.46 14.24 -6.83
CA PHE A 257 -5.84 14.80 -5.54
C PHE A 257 -6.63 16.11 -5.67
N GLU A 258 -6.37 16.89 -6.71
CA GLU A 258 -7.03 18.16 -7.05
C GLU A 258 -8.50 17.95 -7.45
N ASP A 259 -8.81 16.78 -8.00
CA ASP A 259 -10.14 16.46 -8.53
C ASP A 259 -11.12 16.00 -7.45
N TYR A 260 -10.67 15.78 -6.20
CA TYR A 260 -11.55 15.29 -5.15
C TYR A 260 -12.56 16.36 -4.70
N PRO A 261 -13.88 16.08 -4.74
CA PRO A 261 -14.87 16.99 -4.20
C PRO A 261 -14.92 16.96 -2.66
N CYS A 262 -14.53 15.84 -2.05
CA CYS A 262 -14.59 15.62 -0.59
C CYS A 262 -13.54 16.41 0.20
N TRP A 263 -12.45 16.85 -0.44
CA TRP A 263 -11.31 17.47 0.21
C TRP A 263 -10.89 18.71 -0.57
N LYS A 264 -11.38 19.88 -0.12
CA LYS A 264 -11.12 21.18 -0.75
C LYS A 264 -10.09 22.02 -0.02
N THR A 265 -9.88 21.76 1.26
CA THR A 265 -8.90 22.46 2.10
C THR A 265 -8.29 21.46 3.08
N ARG A 266 -7.13 21.79 3.66
CA ARG A 266 -6.50 20.97 4.71
C ARG A 266 -7.35 20.77 5.98
N HIS A 267 -8.34 21.65 6.18
CA HIS A 267 -9.30 21.59 7.29
C HIS A 267 -10.52 20.70 6.97
N ALA A 268 -10.67 20.23 5.73
CA ALA A 268 -11.68 19.26 5.38
C ALA A 268 -11.29 17.86 5.87
N LYS A 269 -12.28 17.15 6.43
CA LYS A 269 -12.14 15.74 6.82
C LYS A 269 -12.11 14.82 5.60
N LEU A 270 -11.33 13.75 5.68
CA LEU A 270 -11.20 12.76 4.62
C LEU A 270 -12.28 11.67 4.65
N ASP A 271 -13.17 11.70 5.66
CA ASP A 271 -14.26 10.75 5.87
C ASP A 271 -15.16 10.52 4.66
N ASN A 272 -15.30 11.50 3.77
CA ASN A 272 -16.20 11.42 2.61
C ASN A 272 -15.48 11.05 1.32
N CYS A 273 -14.16 10.87 1.35
CA CYS A 273 -13.40 10.54 0.15
C CYS A 273 -13.55 9.06 -0.25
N PRO A 274 -13.57 8.72 -1.56
CA PRO A 274 -13.92 7.39 -2.05
C PRO A 274 -12.75 6.39 -1.97
N PHE A 275 -12.11 6.29 -0.82
CA PHE A 275 -10.99 5.36 -0.63
C PHE A 275 -11.39 3.90 -0.81
N ILE A 276 -10.49 3.12 -1.42
CA ILE A 276 -10.73 1.74 -1.84
C ILE A 276 -11.10 0.81 -0.68
N TRP A 277 -10.58 1.05 0.54
CA TRP A 277 -10.94 0.25 1.71
C TRP A 277 -12.43 0.34 2.05
N LYS A 278 -13.13 1.42 1.66
CA LYS A 278 -14.59 1.51 1.83
C LYS A 278 -15.32 0.54 0.93
N ASN A 279 -14.80 0.26 -0.27
CA ASN A 279 -15.36 -0.76 -1.16
C ASN A 279 -15.16 -2.14 -0.55
N PHE A 280 -13.97 -2.43 -0.01
CA PHE A 280 -13.70 -3.68 0.69
C PHE A 280 -14.60 -3.85 1.93
N SER A 281 -14.71 -2.81 2.76
CA SER A 281 -15.58 -2.82 3.95
C SER A 281 -17.05 -3.10 3.60
N ARG A 282 -17.59 -2.47 2.54
CA ARG A 282 -18.95 -2.74 2.03
C ARG A 282 -19.14 -4.18 1.52
N ASN A 283 -18.06 -4.85 1.14
CA ASN A 283 -18.06 -6.26 0.74
C ASN A 283 -17.68 -7.20 1.91
N ASN A 284 -17.86 -6.75 3.15
CA ASN A 284 -17.59 -7.49 4.39
C ASN A 284 -16.14 -7.94 4.57
N TYR A 285 -15.17 -7.28 3.93
CA TYR A 285 -13.77 -7.50 4.27
C TYR A 285 -13.47 -6.87 5.62
N ILE A 286 -12.61 -7.52 6.39
CA ILE A 286 -11.93 -6.87 7.52
C ILE A 286 -10.93 -5.87 6.95
N THR A 287 -10.99 -4.61 7.39
CA THR A 287 -10.13 -3.55 6.88
C THR A 287 -9.10 -3.08 7.92
N GLY A 288 -7.90 -2.75 7.48
CA GLY A 288 -6.85 -2.19 8.32
C GLY A 288 -6.13 -1.01 7.67
N LEU A 289 -5.92 0.06 8.44
CA LEU A 289 -5.08 1.20 8.10
C LEU A 289 -4.00 1.30 9.19
N ILE A 290 -2.77 0.94 8.85
CA ILE A 290 -1.68 0.76 9.80
C ILE A 290 -0.53 1.66 9.34
N GLU A 291 -0.19 2.68 10.10
CA GLU A 291 0.90 3.62 9.79
C GLU A 291 1.76 3.83 11.03
N ASP A 292 3.08 3.89 10.88
CA ASP A 292 4.04 4.03 11.99
C ASP A 292 4.29 5.49 12.41
N SER A 293 3.82 6.46 11.64
CA SER A 293 4.02 7.89 11.91
C SER A 293 2.71 8.62 12.18
N ALA A 294 2.56 9.16 13.40
CA ALA A 294 1.42 10.04 13.72
C ALA A 294 1.56 11.43 13.06
N ALA A 295 2.76 12.02 13.10
CA ALA A 295 3.02 13.36 12.58
C ALA A 295 2.99 13.42 11.06
N LEU A 296 3.77 12.53 10.44
CA LEU A 296 3.98 12.46 9.00
C LEU A 296 3.07 11.40 8.34
N GLY A 297 2.02 10.98 9.03
CA GLY A 297 1.06 10.02 8.49
C GLY A 297 0.45 10.53 7.19
N THR A 298 0.27 9.63 6.23
CA THR A 298 -0.10 9.92 4.83
C THR A 298 -1.28 10.86 4.72
N PHE A 299 -2.31 10.62 5.53
CA PHE A 299 -3.58 11.33 5.51
C PHE A 299 -3.67 12.44 6.56
N ASN A 300 -2.65 12.58 7.40
CA ASN A 300 -2.67 13.43 8.58
C ASN A 300 -1.68 14.59 8.50
N PHE A 301 -0.50 14.45 7.89
CA PHE A 301 0.50 15.53 7.84
C PHE A 301 -0.08 16.87 7.38
N MET A 302 -0.10 17.86 8.27
CA MET A 302 -0.71 19.19 8.08
C MET A 302 -2.18 19.18 7.62
N LYS A 303 -2.93 18.13 7.95
CA LYS A 303 -4.31 17.88 7.53
C LYS A 303 -5.16 17.47 8.73
N THR A 304 -6.47 17.58 8.54
CA THR A 304 -7.45 17.08 9.51
C THR A 304 -7.41 15.56 9.64
N GLY A 305 -7.12 14.82 8.58
CA GLY A 305 -7.26 13.37 8.61
C GLY A 305 -8.73 12.94 8.69
N PHE A 306 -9.00 11.94 9.54
CA PHE A 306 -10.31 11.34 9.71
C PHE A 306 -10.96 11.76 11.04
N VAL A 307 -12.26 12.04 10.99
CA VAL A 307 -13.09 12.28 12.18
C VAL A 307 -13.69 10.95 12.65
N GLU A 308 -14.22 10.17 11.73
CA GLU A 308 -14.64 8.79 11.97
C GLU A 308 -13.50 7.80 11.71
N GLN A 309 -13.40 6.73 12.50
CA GLN A 309 -12.36 5.72 12.29
C GLN A 309 -12.51 5.10 10.87
N PRO A 310 -11.45 5.12 10.03
CA PRO A 310 -11.57 4.79 8.61
C PRO A 310 -11.66 3.28 8.32
N THR A 311 -11.17 2.43 9.21
CA THR A 311 -11.01 0.97 9.04
C THR A 311 -11.30 0.20 10.33
N ASP A 312 -11.48 -1.13 10.26
CA ASP A 312 -11.75 -1.95 11.44
C ASP A 312 -10.57 -1.92 12.42
N TYR A 313 -9.35 -2.19 11.92
CA TYR A 313 -8.09 -2.03 12.66
C TYR A 313 -7.44 -0.70 12.29
N TYR A 314 -7.02 0.08 13.29
CA TYR A 314 -6.45 1.41 13.07
C TYR A 314 -5.34 1.72 14.10
N LEU A 315 -4.08 1.73 13.67
CA LEU A 315 -2.91 1.87 14.58
C LEU A 315 -2.72 3.30 15.13
N ARG A 316 -3.39 4.28 14.52
CA ARG A 316 -3.27 5.71 14.85
C ARG A 316 -3.34 6.07 16.34
N PRO A 317 -4.20 5.47 17.19
CA PRO A 317 -4.27 5.86 18.60
C PRO A 317 -2.96 5.62 19.35
N ILE A 318 -2.33 4.46 19.17
CA ILE A 318 -1.05 4.19 19.85
C ILE A 318 0.09 5.02 19.25
N THR A 319 0.12 5.23 17.93
CA THR A 319 1.15 6.10 17.32
C THR A 319 1.03 7.54 17.78
N THR A 320 -0.20 8.05 17.91
CA THR A 320 -0.46 9.38 18.49
C THR A 320 0.01 9.44 19.95
N ALA A 321 -0.20 8.38 20.73
CA ALA A 321 0.17 8.33 22.13
C ALA A 321 1.69 8.33 22.35
N TYR A 322 2.45 7.49 21.64
CA TYR A 322 3.89 7.39 21.84
C TYR A 322 4.70 8.51 21.15
N HIS A 323 4.14 9.17 20.12
CA HIS A 323 4.75 10.39 19.57
C HIS A 323 4.68 11.56 20.56
N GLY A 324 3.72 11.57 21.49
CA GLY A 324 3.57 12.61 22.50
C GLY A 324 3.33 14.00 21.89
N ASN A 325 4.25 14.94 22.14
CA ASN A 325 4.26 16.24 21.47
C ASN A 325 4.68 16.03 20.01
N ILE A 326 3.69 16.00 19.14
CA ILE A 326 3.87 15.69 17.71
C ILE A 326 4.80 16.71 17.07
N ASN A 327 6.02 16.26 16.74
CA ASN A 327 6.95 17.00 15.91
C ASN A 327 6.57 16.80 14.43
N LEU A 328 6.29 17.89 13.71
CA LEU A 328 5.98 17.86 12.28
C LEU A 328 7.23 17.91 11.38
N GLU A 329 8.42 18.08 11.95
CA GLU A 329 9.68 18.20 11.21
C GLU A 329 10.37 16.86 11.01
N THR A 330 10.25 15.94 11.96
CA THR A 330 10.96 14.65 11.94
C THR A 330 10.08 13.48 12.37
N THR A 331 10.44 12.30 11.91
CA THR A 331 9.88 11.03 12.37
C THR A 331 10.27 10.75 13.82
N TYR A 332 9.38 10.08 14.55
CA TYR A 332 9.69 9.65 15.91
C TYR A 332 10.73 8.54 15.87
N ARG A 333 11.85 8.69 16.60
CA ARG A 333 12.91 7.68 16.68
C ARG A 333 13.06 7.15 18.09
N GLY A 334 12.09 6.35 18.53
CA GLY A 334 12.05 5.75 19.85
C GLY A 334 11.56 4.30 19.84
N CYS A 335 11.70 3.65 20.99
CA CYS A 335 11.30 2.26 21.17
C CYS A 335 9.86 2.16 21.66
N VAL A 336 9.14 1.16 21.17
CA VAL A 336 7.76 0.84 21.56
C VAL A 336 7.74 -0.64 21.92
N SER A 337 7.36 -0.97 23.17
CA SER A 337 7.36 -2.34 23.68
C SER A 337 8.71 -3.04 23.52
N GLY A 338 9.81 -2.31 23.72
CA GLY A 338 11.18 -2.82 23.56
C GLY A 338 11.60 -3.10 22.11
N MET A 339 10.86 -2.61 21.11
CA MET A 339 11.17 -2.78 19.68
C MET A 339 11.36 -1.42 19.01
N ASN A 340 12.13 -1.39 17.91
CA ASN A 340 12.02 -0.25 16.99
C ASN A 340 10.64 -0.25 16.32
N GLN A 341 10.23 0.89 15.79
CA GLN A 341 8.88 1.05 15.24
C GLN A 341 8.57 0.13 14.05
N THR A 342 9.55 -0.12 13.18
CA THR A 342 9.35 -1.03 12.03
C THR A 342 9.05 -2.43 12.51
N ASP A 343 9.80 -2.95 13.48
CA ASP A 343 9.57 -4.27 14.07
C ASP A 343 8.23 -4.30 14.84
N PHE A 344 7.91 -3.25 15.60
CA PHE A 344 6.63 -3.12 16.30
C PHE A 344 5.43 -3.15 15.34
N MET A 345 5.46 -2.34 14.28
CA MET A 345 4.39 -2.27 13.29
C MET A 345 4.29 -3.56 12.46
N MET A 346 5.42 -4.17 12.10
CA MET A 346 5.45 -5.50 11.45
C MET A 346 4.79 -6.56 12.32
N LYS A 347 5.12 -6.59 13.62
CA LYS A 347 4.51 -7.50 14.59
C LYS A 347 3.00 -7.27 14.66
N TYR A 348 2.56 -6.03 14.87
CA TYR A 348 1.14 -5.70 14.96
C TYR A 348 0.38 -6.10 13.68
N MET A 349 0.89 -5.74 12.49
CA MET A 349 0.28 -6.12 11.21
C MET A 349 0.11 -7.65 11.09
N ARG A 350 1.13 -8.42 11.49
CA ARG A 350 1.07 -9.89 11.44
C ARG A 350 0.09 -10.46 12.45
N GLU A 351 0.02 -9.90 13.65
CA GLU A 351 -0.95 -10.31 14.67
C GLU A 351 -2.39 -10.04 14.21
N VAL A 352 -2.65 -8.89 13.55
CA VAL A 352 -3.95 -8.60 12.90
C VAL A 352 -4.29 -9.67 11.87
N ILE A 353 -3.36 -9.98 10.96
CA ILE A 353 -3.59 -10.98 9.91
C ILE A 353 -3.80 -12.38 10.51
N ALA A 354 -3.00 -12.76 11.51
CA ALA A 354 -3.13 -14.03 12.21
C ALA A 354 -4.47 -14.15 12.96
N GLY A 355 -4.92 -13.08 13.62
CA GLY A 355 -6.22 -13.03 14.31
C GLY A 355 -7.43 -13.18 13.37
N ILE A 356 -7.28 -12.82 12.09
CA ILE A 356 -8.29 -13.08 11.04
C ILE A 356 -8.26 -14.55 10.57
N ASN A 357 -7.12 -15.24 10.78
CA ASN A 357 -6.91 -16.68 10.63
C ASN A 357 -7.26 -17.25 9.23
N ASN A 358 -7.10 -16.47 8.16
CA ASN A 358 -7.47 -16.84 6.78
C ASN A 358 -8.94 -17.24 6.58
N GLU A 359 -9.81 -17.07 7.57
CA GLU A 359 -11.20 -17.50 7.52
C GLU A 359 -12.05 -16.47 6.78
N ILE A 360 -11.73 -15.18 6.95
CA ILE A 360 -12.42 -14.03 6.34
C ILE A 360 -11.47 -13.25 5.43
N PRO A 361 -11.93 -12.67 4.30
CA PRO A 361 -11.07 -11.88 3.45
C PRO A 361 -10.78 -10.52 4.11
N TYR A 362 -9.57 -10.01 3.91
CA TYR A 362 -9.13 -8.76 4.50
C TYR A 362 -8.52 -7.81 3.46
N PHE A 363 -8.62 -6.51 3.73
CA PHE A 363 -7.90 -5.45 3.03
C PHE A 363 -7.08 -4.71 4.07
N ILE A 364 -5.77 -4.85 4.03
CA ILE A 364 -4.88 -4.15 4.95
C ILE A 364 -3.94 -3.28 4.14
N TRP A 365 -3.86 -2.02 4.52
CA TRP A 365 -2.87 -1.07 4.03
C TRP A 365 -1.96 -0.71 5.20
N ALA A 366 -0.70 -1.15 5.09
CA ALA A 366 0.36 -0.90 6.05
C ALA A 366 1.41 0.00 5.40
N TRP A 367 1.66 1.18 5.96
CA TRP A 367 2.57 2.18 5.41
C TRP A 367 3.69 2.54 6.40
N PHE A 368 4.94 2.27 6.00
CA PHE A 368 6.14 2.49 6.80
C PHE A 368 6.82 3.79 6.37
N THR A 369 6.71 4.83 7.19
CA THR A 369 7.32 6.15 6.95
C THR A 369 8.63 6.30 7.70
N THR A 370 8.69 5.86 8.96
CA THR A 370 9.76 6.26 9.88
C THR A 370 11.14 5.72 9.52
N VAL A 371 11.20 4.63 8.76
CA VAL A 371 12.44 3.93 8.43
C VAL A 371 13.22 4.52 7.25
N ALA A 372 12.58 5.35 6.42
CA ALA A 372 13.17 5.79 5.14
C ALA A 372 12.98 7.28 4.83
N HIS A 373 12.14 7.99 5.60
CA HIS A 373 11.79 9.38 5.31
C HIS A 373 12.96 10.35 5.64
N ASP A 374 13.54 10.27 6.85
CA ASP A 374 14.48 11.30 7.34
C ASP A 374 15.95 11.04 7.00
N ASP A 375 16.37 9.77 7.01
CA ASP A 375 17.75 9.35 6.73
C ASP A 375 17.77 8.32 5.60
N PHE A 376 18.51 8.66 4.55
CA PHE A 376 18.72 7.81 3.38
C PHE A 376 19.26 6.42 3.75
N ASN A 377 20.07 6.32 4.80
CA ASN A 377 20.79 5.09 5.16
C ASN A 377 19.97 4.15 6.04
N ASP A 378 18.99 4.65 6.79
CA ASP A 378 18.25 3.86 7.79
C ASP A 378 17.46 2.69 7.17
N LEU A 379 17.10 2.79 5.89
CA LEU A 379 16.46 1.70 5.14
C LEU A 379 17.31 0.41 5.14
N GLN A 380 18.63 0.52 5.23
CA GLN A 380 19.54 -0.63 5.31
C GLN A 380 19.33 -1.47 6.58
N LEU A 381 18.83 -0.86 7.67
CA LEU A 381 18.63 -1.54 8.95
C LEU A 381 17.54 -2.60 8.89
N VAL A 382 16.63 -2.50 7.93
CA VAL A 382 15.38 -3.27 7.89
C VAL A 382 15.30 -4.27 6.75
N ASP A 383 16.38 -4.47 5.98
CA ASP A 383 16.41 -5.48 4.91
C ASP A 383 16.05 -6.87 5.44
N ASN A 384 16.65 -7.29 6.56
CA ASN A 384 16.31 -8.59 7.15
C ASN A 384 14.90 -8.61 7.76
N THR A 385 14.43 -7.49 8.32
CA THR A 385 13.09 -7.38 8.90
C THR A 385 12.02 -7.58 7.82
N PHE A 386 12.08 -6.84 6.71
CA PHE A 386 11.13 -7.01 5.60
C PHE A 386 11.24 -8.40 4.96
N LYS A 387 12.46 -8.85 4.66
CA LYS A 387 12.71 -10.18 4.08
C LYS A 387 12.05 -11.29 4.89
N ARG A 388 12.32 -11.36 6.20
CA ARG A 388 11.81 -12.41 7.08
C ARG A 388 10.29 -12.34 7.21
N ASN A 389 9.76 -11.16 7.55
CA ASN A 389 8.33 -11.02 7.83
C ASN A 389 7.46 -11.26 6.60
N LEU A 390 7.85 -10.75 5.42
CA LEU A 390 7.12 -11.00 4.19
C LEU A 390 7.21 -12.47 3.78
N GLN A 391 8.37 -13.11 3.93
CA GLN A 391 8.53 -14.54 3.65
C GLN A 391 7.64 -15.40 4.55
N GLU A 392 7.64 -15.15 5.85
CA GLU A 392 6.80 -15.85 6.81
C GLU A 392 5.32 -15.67 6.45
N LEU A 393 4.89 -14.42 6.21
CA LEU A 393 3.52 -14.12 5.80
C LEU A 393 3.10 -14.90 4.55
N ILE A 394 3.95 -15.01 3.53
CA ILE A 394 3.62 -15.74 2.30
C ILE A 394 3.38 -17.23 2.57
N HIS A 395 4.13 -17.82 3.51
CA HIS A 395 4.05 -19.23 3.86
C HIS A 395 2.88 -19.56 4.80
N SER A 396 2.47 -18.62 5.64
CA SER A 396 1.35 -18.78 6.57
C SER A 396 0.05 -18.23 5.98
N GLU A 397 -0.30 -16.98 6.27
CA GLU A 397 -1.61 -16.38 5.98
C GLU A 397 -1.74 -15.75 4.58
N GLY A 398 -0.64 -15.61 3.85
CA GLY A 398 -0.57 -14.94 2.55
C GLY A 398 -0.86 -15.82 1.33
N LYS A 399 -1.29 -17.07 1.53
CA LYS A 399 -1.45 -18.04 0.41
C LYS A 399 -2.52 -17.61 -0.60
N ASP A 400 -3.65 -17.11 -0.12
CA ASP A 400 -4.76 -16.60 -0.94
C ASP A 400 -4.90 -15.07 -0.85
N THR A 401 -3.75 -14.38 -0.87
CA THR A 401 -3.65 -12.92 -0.74
C THR A 401 -2.95 -12.33 -1.94
N VAL A 402 -3.53 -11.25 -2.49
CA VAL A 402 -2.86 -10.33 -3.41
C VAL A 402 -1.98 -9.41 -2.57
N ILE A 403 -0.67 -9.46 -2.77
CA ILE A 403 0.29 -8.67 -1.98
C ILE A 403 0.95 -7.64 -2.89
N LEU A 404 0.84 -6.36 -2.51
CA LEU A 404 1.54 -5.25 -3.14
C LEU A 404 2.62 -4.80 -2.16
N PHE A 405 3.87 -4.78 -2.62
CA PHE A 405 4.98 -4.18 -1.89
C PHE A 405 5.46 -2.97 -2.69
N ILE A 406 5.19 -1.76 -2.21
CA ILE A 406 5.27 -0.53 -3.02
C ILE A 406 5.97 0.62 -2.31
N SER A 407 6.40 1.59 -3.10
CA SER A 407 6.68 2.95 -2.66
C SER A 407 5.83 3.93 -3.48
N ASP A 408 5.64 5.12 -2.96
CA ASP A 408 4.90 6.23 -3.56
C ASP A 408 5.78 7.15 -4.42
N HIS A 409 7.00 7.41 -3.94
CA HIS A 409 8.07 8.14 -4.62
C HIS A 409 9.44 7.65 -4.14
N GLY A 410 10.53 8.25 -4.63
CA GLY A 410 11.88 8.03 -4.10
C GLY A 410 12.32 9.12 -3.13
N TYR A 411 13.59 9.12 -2.74
CA TYR A 411 14.08 9.97 -1.66
C TYR A 411 14.05 11.45 -2.04
N ARG A 412 13.55 12.28 -1.12
CA ARG A 412 13.16 13.68 -1.39
C ARG A 412 13.96 14.74 -0.66
N PHE A 413 15.08 14.36 -0.03
CA PHE A 413 15.86 15.26 0.80
C PHE A 413 17.36 15.26 0.45
N GLY A 414 18.03 16.35 0.80
CA GLY A 414 19.48 16.49 0.73
C GLY A 414 20.09 16.57 -0.68
N LYS A 415 21.42 16.72 -0.72
CA LYS A 415 22.21 16.92 -1.95
C LYS A 415 22.07 15.82 -2.98
N PHE A 416 21.74 14.60 -2.55
CA PHE A 416 21.52 13.50 -3.50
C PHE A 416 20.34 13.79 -4.42
N ARG A 417 19.22 14.34 -3.90
CA ARG A 417 18.06 14.72 -4.71
C ARG A 417 18.40 15.74 -5.80
N GLU A 418 19.29 16.69 -5.49
CA GLU A 418 19.73 17.75 -6.41
C GLU A 418 20.56 17.22 -7.59
N SER A 419 21.12 16.01 -7.47
CA SER A 419 21.79 15.34 -8.57
C SER A 419 20.80 14.87 -9.64
N PHE A 420 21.27 14.73 -10.88
CA PHE A 420 20.44 14.20 -11.97
C PHE A 420 19.87 12.81 -11.64
N ILE A 421 20.69 11.94 -11.02
CA ILE A 421 20.25 10.59 -10.68
C ILE A 421 19.21 10.61 -9.55
N GLY A 422 19.38 11.46 -8.54
CA GLY A 422 18.45 11.61 -7.42
C GLY A 422 17.07 12.05 -7.89
N TYR A 423 17.00 13.17 -8.61
CA TYR A 423 15.78 13.66 -9.26
C TYR A 423 15.11 12.59 -10.14
N TYR A 424 15.92 11.86 -10.91
CA TYR A 424 15.43 10.82 -11.80
C TYR A 424 14.83 9.63 -11.03
N GLU A 425 15.54 9.10 -10.04
CA GLU A 425 15.07 7.94 -9.27
C GLU A 425 13.96 8.29 -8.29
N GLU A 426 13.86 9.55 -7.84
CA GLU A 426 12.73 10.07 -7.05
C GLU A 426 11.39 9.82 -7.75
N SER A 427 11.36 9.92 -9.08
CA SER A 427 10.15 9.70 -9.88
C SER A 427 9.83 8.24 -10.17
N LEU A 428 10.72 7.31 -9.78
CA LEU A 428 10.67 5.88 -10.11
C LEU A 428 10.69 5.01 -8.84
N PRO A 429 9.62 5.06 -8.01
CA PRO A 429 9.47 4.19 -6.85
C PRO A 429 9.48 2.70 -7.23
N PHE A 430 9.81 1.85 -6.27
CA PHE A 430 9.66 0.41 -6.47
C PHE A 430 8.18 0.01 -6.41
N PHE A 431 7.82 -1.03 -7.16
CA PHE A 431 6.53 -1.70 -7.03
C PHE A 431 6.69 -3.17 -7.37
N PHE A 432 6.40 -4.03 -6.40
CA PHE A 432 6.25 -5.47 -6.55
C PHE A 432 4.80 -5.91 -6.31
N ILE A 433 4.30 -6.82 -7.14
CA ILE A 433 2.98 -7.44 -6.96
C ILE A 433 3.10 -8.96 -6.95
N ARG A 434 2.42 -9.62 -6.02
CA ARG A 434 2.23 -11.06 -6.00
C ARG A 434 0.74 -11.38 -6.04
N LEU A 435 0.36 -12.19 -7.02
CA LEU A 435 -0.98 -12.77 -7.11
C LEU A 435 -1.00 -14.16 -6.45
N PRO A 436 -2.07 -14.54 -5.73
CA PRO A 436 -2.20 -15.87 -5.17
C PRO A 436 -2.34 -16.92 -6.28
N PRO A 437 -1.86 -18.17 -6.09
CA PRO A 437 -1.87 -19.21 -7.12
C PRO A 437 -3.24 -19.44 -7.74
N ARG A 438 -4.32 -19.36 -6.94
CA ARG A 438 -5.71 -19.50 -7.40
C ARG A 438 -6.09 -18.44 -8.44
N LEU A 439 -5.68 -17.19 -8.23
CA LEU A 439 -5.91 -16.13 -9.22
C LEU A 439 -5.08 -16.30 -10.47
N LYS A 440 -3.80 -16.71 -10.34
CA LYS A 440 -2.95 -17.02 -11.50
C LYS A 440 -3.54 -18.15 -12.36
N HIS A 441 -4.06 -19.20 -11.73
CA HIS A 441 -4.71 -20.31 -12.44
C HIS A 441 -6.02 -19.90 -13.10
N LYS A 442 -6.86 -19.11 -12.40
CA LYS A 442 -8.12 -18.62 -12.94
C LYS A 442 -7.94 -17.60 -14.07
N TYR A 443 -6.88 -16.79 -13.99
CA TYR A 443 -6.55 -15.75 -14.97
C TYR A 443 -5.09 -15.89 -15.44
N PRO A 444 -4.75 -16.90 -16.25
CA PRO A 444 -3.38 -17.16 -16.70
C PRO A 444 -2.76 -15.97 -17.45
N PHE A 445 -3.58 -15.17 -18.13
CA PHE A 445 -3.14 -13.97 -18.84
C PHE A 445 -2.66 -12.85 -17.89
N TRP A 446 -3.07 -12.83 -16.62
CA TRP A 446 -2.55 -11.87 -15.63
C TRP A 446 -1.09 -12.16 -15.29
N SER A 447 -0.66 -13.43 -15.35
CA SER A 447 0.75 -13.77 -15.24
C SER A 447 1.57 -13.14 -16.37
N GLY A 448 0.97 -12.98 -17.56
CA GLY A 448 1.55 -12.25 -18.69
C GLY A 448 1.57 -10.73 -18.49
N ILE A 449 0.48 -10.12 -17.98
CA ILE A 449 0.41 -8.67 -17.68
C ILE A 449 1.37 -8.27 -16.56
N CYS A 450 1.55 -9.16 -15.59
CA CYS A 450 2.60 -9.09 -14.59
C CYS A 450 3.93 -9.69 -15.11
N THR A 451 4.22 -9.66 -16.41
CA THR A 451 5.61 -9.71 -16.87
C THR A 451 6.03 -8.31 -17.31
N PRO A 452 7.30 -7.91 -17.16
CA PRO A 452 7.79 -6.59 -17.57
C PRO A 452 7.52 -6.21 -19.04
N LEU A 453 7.00 -7.12 -19.87
CA LEU A 453 6.82 -6.98 -21.32
C LEU A 453 5.36 -6.82 -21.78
N VAL A 454 4.34 -6.93 -20.91
CA VAL A 454 2.94 -6.88 -21.35
C VAL A 454 2.10 -5.86 -20.57
N PHE A 455 2.38 -4.58 -20.81
CA PHE A 455 1.34 -3.54 -20.72
C PHE A 455 0.82 -3.25 -22.13
N LYS A 456 0.03 -4.18 -22.68
CA LYS A 456 -0.82 -3.91 -23.85
C LYS A 456 -2.24 -4.38 -23.54
N LYS A 457 -3.16 -3.41 -23.56
CA LYS A 457 -4.61 -3.50 -23.38
C LYS A 457 -5.09 -3.88 -21.97
N PHE A 458 -5.36 -2.88 -21.12
CA PHE A 458 -6.54 -2.82 -20.23
C PHE A 458 -6.63 -1.41 -19.62
N LEU A 459 -7.12 -0.45 -20.41
CA LEU A 459 -7.49 0.91 -19.97
C LEU A 459 -8.86 1.30 -20.55
N TYR A 460 -9.76 0.32 -20.68
CA TYR A 460 -11.11 0.54 -21.21
C TYR A 460 -12.12 -0.27 -20.40
N VAL A 461 -12.35 0.13 -19.15
CA VAL A 461 -13.61 -0.17 -18.47
C VAL A 461 -14.47 1.08 -18.67
N ARG A 462 -15.27 1.07 -19.75
CA ARG A 462 -16.20 2.15 -20.08
C ARG A 462 -17.29 2.23 -19.01
N GLN A 463 -17.45 3.43 -18.48
CA GLN A 463 -18.59 3.90 -17.71
C GLN A 463 -19.82 3.91 -18.65
N PHE A 464 -20.80 3.04 -18.41
CA PHE A 464 -22.06 3.04 -19.15
C PHE A 464 -23.00 4.10 -18.55
N GLU A 465 -23.20 5.19 -19.28
CA GLU A 465 -24.36 6.06 -19.10
C GLU A 465 -25.59 5.39 -19.72
N LYS A 466 -26.67 5.31 -18.93
CA LYS A 466 -27.98 4.85 -19.41
C LYS A 466 -28.56 5.91 -20.34
N THR A 467 -28.74 5.59 -21.61
CA THR A 467 -29.79 6.20 -22.43
C THR A 467 -30.63 5.08 -23.04
N HIS A 468 -31.95 5.23 -22.92
CA HIS A 468 -32.95 4.32 -23.48
C HIS A 468 -33.00 4.48 -24.98
N GLU A 469 -32.96 3.38 -25.73
CA GLU A 469 -33.78 3.20 -26.93
C GLU A 469 -33.85 1.72 -27.28
N VAL A 470 -35.07 1.26 -27.55
CA VAL A 470 -35.43 -0.12 -27.89
C VAL A 470 -35.68 -0.15 -29.39
N THR A 471 -35.04 -1.06 -30.14
CA THR A 471 -35.69 -1.82 -31.22
C THR A 471 -34.81 -3.02 -31.66
N PRO A 472 -35.41 -4.11 -32.18
CA PRO A 472 -34.77 -5.43 -32.24
C PRO A 472 -34.50 -5.92 -33.68
N VAL A 473 -33.30 -6.45 -33.97
CA VAL A 473 -33.06 -7.39 -35.08
C VAL A 473 -31.94 -8.39 -34.72
N THR A 474 -32.11 -9.57 -35.29
CA THR A 474 -31.64 -10.93 -34.98
C THR A 474 -30.21 -11.30 -35.41
N ASP A 475 -29.68 -12.25 -34.62
CA ASP A 475 -28.74 -13.35 -34.89
C ASP A 475 -27.20 -13.22 -34.94
N SER A 476 -26.63 -14.02 -34.04
CA SER A 476 -25.31 -14.69 -34.05
C SER A 476 -24.05 -13.88 -33.76
N TYR A 477 -23.80 -13.56 -32.49
CA TYR A 477 -22.45 -13.59 -31.88
C TYR A 477 -22.61 -13.82 -30.37
N LEU A 478 -21.94 -14.83 -29.82
CA LEU A 478 -21.91 -15.12 -28.38
C LEU A 478 -21.15 -14.01 -27.64
N ASP A 479 -21.91 -13.09 -27.04
CA ASP A 479 -21.41 -12.12 -26.06
C ASP A 479 -21.22 -12.79 -24.69
N TYR A 480 -20.00 -12.73 -24.16
CA TYR A 480 -19.69 -13.09 -22.78
C TYR A 480 -20.17 -11.99 -21.84
N GLN A 481 -21.38 -12.17 -21.28
CA GLN A 481 -21.87 -11.35 -20.18
C GLN A 481 -21.07 -11.61 -18.90
N ILE A 482 -20.44 -10.57 -18.37
CA ILE A 482 -20.07 -10.47 -16.95
C ILE A 482 -21.26 -9.80 -16.25
N ALA A 483 -22.20 -10.60 -15.78
CA ALA A 483 -23.25 -10.18 -14.86
C ALA A 483 -22.89 -10.69 -13.46
N PHE A 484 -22.59 -9.77 -12.53
CA PHE A 484 -22.89 -10.00 -11.13
C PHE A 484 -24.36 -9.59 -10.96
N GLU A 485 -25.27 -10.55 -10.98
CA GLU A 485 -26.65 -10.33 -10.51
C GLU A 485 -26.59 -9.94 -9.03
N VAL A 486 -26.91 -8.68 -8.74
CA VAL A 486 -27.36 -8.23 -7.43
C VAL A 486 -28.83 -7.89 -7.60
N THR A 487 -29.70 -8.76 -7.11
CA THR A 487 -31.12 -8.42 -6.88
C THR A 487 -31.21 -7.47 -5.69
N PRO A 488 -31.74 -6.24 -5.83
CA PRO A 488 -32.05 -5.38 -4.69
C PRO A 488 -33.48 -5.67 -4.24
N SER A 489 -33.67 -6.25 -3.06
CA SER A 489 -34.95 -6.16 -2.36
C SER A 489 -35.11 -4.75 -1.77
N GLY A 490 -35.96 -3.97 -2.45
CA GLY A 490 -36.78 -2.87 -1.93
C GLY A 490 -36.21 -1.91 -0.88
N ALA A 491 -35.79 -0.73 -1.33
CA ALA A 491 -36.05 0.53 -0.63
C ALA A 491 -36.06 1.67 -1.65
N LYS A 492 -37.23 2.25 -1.89
CA LYS A 492 -37.40 3.47 -2.70
C LYS A 492 -37.01 4.68 -1.85
N TYR A 493 -36.10 5.51 -2.34
CA TYR A 493 -36.01 6.91 -1.97
C TYR A 493 -35.92 7.75 -3.25
N GLU A 494 -36.95 8.58 -3.46
CA GLU A 494 -37.01 9.60 -4.49
C GLU A 494 -36.08 10.76 -4.13
N ALA A 495 -35.26 11.21 -5.07
CA ALA A 495 -34.69 12.55 -5.07
C ALA A 495 -35.11 13.26 -6.34
N LYS A 496 -36.03 14.23 -6.18
CA LYS A 496 -36.43 15.23 -7.19
C LYS A 496 -35.44 16.40 -7.15
N GLY A 497 -35.16 16.99 -8.32
CA GLY A 497 -34.48 18.29 -8.48
C GLY A 497 -33.12 18.16 -9.17
N ALA A 498 -33.06 18.23 -10.50
CA ALA A 498 -32.91 19.46 -11.30
C ALA A 498 -31.46 19.99 -11.31
N PHE A 499 -30.75 19.75 -12.41
CA PHE A 499 -30.04 20.81 -13.15
C PHE A 499 -29.80 20.35 -14.60
N LYS A 500 -30.29 21.17 -15.53
CA LYS A 500 -30.31 20.97 -16.98
C LYS A 500 -29.36 22.02 -17.55
N GLY A 501 -28.42 21.60 -18.40
CA GLY A 501 -27.69 22.47 -19.34
C GLY A 501 -26.31 22.93 -18.90
N PHE A 502 -25.27 22.32 -19.47
CA PHE A 502 -24.39 23.02 -20.42
C PHE A 502 -23.59 21.96 -21.20
N LEU A 503 -24.01 21.71 -22.44
CA LEU A 503 -23.23 21.01 -23.44
C LEU A 503 -22.18 22.00 -23.96
N MET A 504 -20.93 21.87 -23.52
CA MET A 504 -19.77 22.32 -24.29
C MET A 504 -18.98 21.09 -24.68
N SER A 505 -18.99 20.83 -25.99
CA SER A 505 -18.10 19.91 -26.67
C SER A 505 -16.64 20.25 -26.34
N TYR A 506 -15.94 19.33 -25.68
CA TYR A 506 -14.47 19.35 -25.62
C TYR A 506 -13.90 18.09 -26.27
N PRO A 507 -12.71 18.20 -26.90
CA PRO A 507 -12.22 17.21 -27.85
C PRO A 507 -11.84 15.89 -27.17
N LYS A 508 -12.02 14.82 -27.92
CA LYS A 508 -11.45 13.49 -27.64
C LYS A 508 -9.94 13.61 -27.34
N GLY A 509 -9.55 13.07 -26.19
CA GLY A 509 -8.22 12.51 -25.97
C GLY A 509 -7.27 13.39 -25.16
N HIS A 510 -7.13 13.10 -23.86
CA HIS A 510 -5.93 13.37 -23.08
C HIS A 510 -5.92 12.48 -21.83
N PHE A 511 -5.48 11.22 -21.94
CA PHE A 511 -4.99 10.45 -20.77
C PHE A 511 -4.00 9.38 -21.24
N VAL A 512 -2.74 9.79 -21.34
CA VAL A 512 -1.46 9.21 -20.90
C VAL A 512 -0.42 10.12 -21.54
N GLN A 513 -0.03 11.19 -20.86
CA GLN A 513 0.98 12.12 -21.35
C GLN A 513 1.96 12.48 -20.23
N ASN A 514 2.62 11.48 -19.65
CA ASN A 514 3.85 11.68 -18.86
C ASN A 514 5.08 11.18 -19.62
N CYS A 515 5.19 11.58 -20.89
CA CYS A 515 6.41 11.44 -21.69
C CYS A 515 6.59 12.64 -22.63
N LYS A 516 6.39 13.86 -22.10
CA LYS A 516 6.97 15.10 -22.63
C LYS A 516 7.08 16.12 -21.48
N HIS A 517 8.13 16.00 -20.68
CA HIS A 517 8.70 17.18 -20.04
C HIS A 517 9.94 17.56 -20.83
N ASN A 518 9.87 18.73 -21.46
CA ASN A 518 11.02 19.35 -22.09
C ASN A 518 12.11 19.50 -21.02
N HIS A 519 13.31 19.04 -21.36
CA HIS A 519 14.53 19.42 -20.68
C HIS A 519 14.72 20.93 -20.87
N GLN A 520 14.14 21.76 -20.00
CA GLN A 520 14.57 23.14 -19.73
C GLN A 520 13.65 23.79 -18.68
N LYS A 521 14.31 24.27 -17.61
CA LYS A 521 13.82 25.03 -16.44
C LYS A 521 13.04 24.24 -15.37
N ALA A 522 13.59 24.29 -14.16
CA ALA A 522 12.92 23.91 -12.92
C ALA A 522 11.67 24.78 -12.73
N PRO A 523 10.49 24.21 -12.39
CA PRO A 523 9.28 25.00 -12.19
C PRO A 523 9.27 25.71 -10.82
N GLU A 524 8.66 26.90 -10.81
CA GLU A 524 8.30 27.72 -9.65
C GLU A 524 7.24 27.04 -8.75
N ILE A 525 7.58 25.92 -8.11
CA ILE A 525 6.75 25.24 -7.08
C ILE A 525 7.37 25.42 -5.68
N TRP A 526 8.57 26.01 -5.60
CA TRP A 526 9.25 26.32 -4.35
C TRP A 526 8.55 27.39 -3.49
N GLN A 527 7.63 28.16 -4.09
CA GLN A 527 6.95 29.27 -3.41
C GLN A 527 5.81 28.81 -2.50
N GLU A 528 5.04 27.76 -2.85
CA GLU A 528 3.96 27.29 -1.96
C GLU A 528 4.49 26.62 -0.68
N GLU A 529 5.64 25.91 -0.74
CA GLU A 529 6.28 25.35 0.46
C GLU A 529 6.95 26.45 1.30
N SER A 530 7.62 27.44 0.68
CA SER A 530 8.24 28.59 1.38
C SER A 530 7.21 29.49 2.07
N ASP A 531 6.16 29.89 1.36
CA ASP A 531 5.09 30.76 1.90
C ASP A 531 4.30 30.04 3.01
N MET A 532 4.33 28.70 3.05
CA MET A 532 3.73 27.87 4.09
C MET A 532 4.54 27.81 5.40
N TYR A 533 5.87 27.89 5.36
CA TYR A 533 6.71 27.99 6.57
C TYR A 533 6.61 29.37 7.22
N ASP A 534 6.56 30.42 6.40
CA ASP A 534 6.48 31.81 6.86
C ASP A 534 5.12 32.15 7.50
N ALA A 535 4.02 31.57 7.01
CA ALA A 535 2.68 31.79 7.56
C ALA A 535 2.46 31.20 8.98
N GLN A 536 3.39 30.40 9.50
CA GLN A 536 3.31 29.81 10.84
C GLN A 536 4.46 30.25 11.78
N GLY A 537 5.34 31.15 11.35
CA GLY A 537 6.48 31.61 12.17
C GLY A 537 7.49 30.50 12.49
N LEU A 538 7.50 29.41 11.72
CA LEU A 538 8.46 28.32 11.84
C LEU A 538 9.62 28.60 10.88
N SER A 539 10.68 29.24 11.39
CA SER A 539 11.89 29.48 10.60
C SER A 539 12.60 28.15 10.32
N TYR A 540 12.70 27.77 9.05
CA TYR A 540 13.59 26.71 8.60
C TYR A 540 15.05 27.16 8.81
N ASN A 541 15.64 26.81 9.95
CA ASN A 541 17.04 27.15 10.24
C ASN A 541 17.93 26.00 9.79
N ALA A 542 18.31 26.01 8.51
CA ALA A 542 19.17 25.02 7.85
C ALA A 542 20.63 24.99 8.36
N SER A 543 20.93 25.57 9.53
CA SER A 543 22.28 25.91 9.96
C SER A 543 22.81 25.12 11.17
N ASN A 544 22.04 24.17 11.73
CA ASN A 544 22.46 23.42 12.93
C ASN A 544 22.57 21.90 12.74
N ILE A 545 23.15 21.46 11.62
CA ILE A 545 23.71 20.11 11.50
C ILE A 545 25.16 20.27 11.01
N ALA A 546 26.06 20.36 11.98
CA ALA A 546 27.51 20.19 11.80
C ALA A 546 27.93 18.90 12.51
#